data_AF-A0A3A6MYH5-F1
#
_entry.id   AF-A0A3A6MYH5-F1
#
_cell.length_a   1.000
_cell.length_b   1.000
_cell.length_c   1.000
_cell.angle_alpha   90.00
_cell.angle_beta   90.00
_cell.angle_gamma   90.00
#
_symmetry.space_group_name_H-M   'P 1'
#
loop_
_entity.id
_entity.type
_entity.pdbx_description
1 polymer ?
#
loop_
_entity_poly.entity_id
_entity_poly.type
_entity_poly.pdbx_seq_one_letter_code
_entity_poly.pdbx_strand_id
1 'polypeptide(L)'
;PLARAYTVFNVEQCKGLYLPALEASEVVDEENNELAEKILTLPELNHGGGRACYTPSTDRITMPPRDAFENLNFYYGTAYHEIIHWTGHPDRLARGFGNRFGDNAYAFEELVAEIGAAFLGSHTAIPFEEMRHPEYINAWLQIMKGDNKAIFTAAAKAQLAADFVLDRAGITDHLDAPLPVAA
;
A
#
# COMPACT_ATOMS: atom_id res chain seq x y z
N PRO A 1 -13.96 -22.53 -5.92
CA PRO A 1 -13.15 -21.95 -4.84
C PRO A 1 -13.88 -22.04 -3.48
N LEU A 2 -13.17 -22.47 -2.42
CA LEU A 2 -13.70 -22.58 -1.06
C LEU A 2 -13.01 -21.51 -0.18
N ALA A 3 -13.79 -20.69 0.52
CA ALA A 3 -13.26 -19.82 1.56
C ALA A 3 -13.34 -20.55 2.91
N ARG A 4 -12.32 -20.42 3.75
CA ARG A 4 -12.28 -21.00 5.10
C ARG A 4 -11.92 -19.90 6.10
N ALA A 5 -12.64 -19.89 7.22
CA ALA A 5 -12.32 -19.04 8.34
C ALA A 5 -11.44 -19.80 9.34
N TYR A 6 -10.50 -19.09 9.96
CA TYR A 6 -9.69 -19.59 11.06
C TYR A 6 -9.82 -18.59 12.22
N THR A 7 -9.85 -19.11 13.44
CA THR A 7 -9.76 -18.29 14.66
C THR A 7 -8.31 -18.18 15.07
N VAL A 8 -7.82 -16.95 15.16
CA VAL A 8 -6.46 -16.62 15.63
C VAL A 8 -6.55 -15.76 16.88
N PHE A 9 -5.52 -15.79 17.71
CA PHE A 9 -5.40 -14.99 18.93
C PHE A 9 -4.12 -14.17 18.84
N ASN A 10 -4.21 -12.89 19.20
CA ASN A 10 -3.00 -12.07 19.37
C ASN A 10 -2.18 -12.63 20.55
N VAL A 11 -0.86 -12.54 20.48
CA VAL A 11 0.06 -13.02 21.53
C VAL A 11 -0.32 -12.47 22.91
N GLU A 12 -0.76 -11.21 23.00
CA GLU A 12 -1.19 -10.55 24.24
C GLU A 12 -2.41 -11.22 24.90
N GLN A 13 -3.18 -12.00 24.14
CA GLN A 13 -4.35 -12.73 24.61
C GLN A 13 -4.00 -14.13 25.15
N CYS A 14 -2.75 -14.57 25.00
CA CYS A 14 -2.29 -15.90 25.38
C CYS A 14 -1.43 -15.85 26.67
N LYS A 15 -1.44 -16.94 27.44
CA LYS A 15 -0.59 -17.12 28.63
C LYS A 15 0.35 -18.30 28.43
N GLY A 16 1.53 -18.24 29.03
CA GLY A 16 2.51 -19.34 28.99
C GLY A 16 3.24 -19.49 27.64
N LEU A 17 3.13 -18.51 26.74
CA LEU A 17 3.93 -18.47 25.52
C LEU A 17 5.32 -17.91 25.83
N TYR A 18 6.34 -18.62 25.37
CA TYR A 18 7.72 -18.15 25.34
C TYR A 18 8.08 -17.83 23.90
N LEU A 19 7.96 -16.56 23.54
CA LEU A 19 8.34 -16.05 22.22
C LEU A 19 9.58 -15.16 22.36
N PRO A 20 10.42 -15.07 21.32
CA PRO A 20 11.41 -14.01 21.25
C PRO A 20 10.69 -12.66 21.39
N ALA A 21 11.34 -11.69 22.02
CA ALA A 21 10.80 -10.33 22.06
C ALA A 21 10.55 -9.88 20.61
N LEU A 22 9.38 -9.30 20.35
CA LEU A 22 9.18 -8.54 19.13
C LEU A 22 10.22 -7.43 19.16
N GLU A 23 11.15 -7.43 18.22
CA GLU A 23 12.04 -6.29 18.08
C GLU A 23 11.16 -5.07 17.81
N ALA A 24 11.31 -4.04 18.64
CA ALA A 24 10.67 -2.77 18.33
C ALA A 24 11.21 -2.34 16.96
N SER A 25 10.32 -2.01 16.03
CA SER A 25 10.75 -1.40 14.77
C SER A 25 11.68 -0.25 15.12
N GLU A 26 12.91 -0.30 14.59
CA GLU A 26 13.86 0.78 14.79
C GLU A 26 13.17 2.09 14.35
N VAL A 27 13.40 3.15 15.12
CA VAL A 27 12.96 4.49 14.71
C VAL A 27 13.76 4.81 13.46
N VAL A 28 13.13 4.64 12.29
CA VAL A 28 13.76 5.00 11.03
C VAL A 28 13.88 6.51 10.99
N ASP A 29 15.09 6.99 10.73
CA ASP A 29 15.32 8.39 10.44
C ASP A 29 14.51 8.75 9.19
N GLU A 30 13.45 9.54 9.37
CA GLU A 30 12.56 9.95 8.29
C GLU A 30 13.34 10.66 7.17
N GLU A 31 14.42 11.38 7.51
CA GLU A 31 15.27 12.07 6.54
C GLU A 31 16.13 11.11 5.69
N ASN A 32 16.37 9.88 6.16
CA ASN A 32 17.25 8.88 5.53
C ASN A 32 16.62 7.48 5.41
N ASN A 33 15.32 7.39 5.13
CA ASN A 33 14.66 6.10 4.93
C ASN A 33 15.06 5.44 3.60
N GLU A 34 16.15 4.67 3.61
CA GLU A 34 16.72 4.04 2.41
C GLU A 34 15.75 3.12 1.67
N LEU A 35 14.86 2.44 2.39
CA LEU A 35 13.86 1.55 1.78
C LEU A 35 12.81 2.36 1.01
N ALA A 36 12.33 3.46 1.61
CA ALA A 36 11.40 4.36 0.94
C ALA A 36 12.04 4.99 -0.30
N GLU A 37 13.27 5.49 -0.17
CA GLU A 37 14.00 6.08 -1.29
C GLU A 37 14.21 5.10 -2.45
N LYS A 38 14.55 3.83 -2.16
CA LYS A 38 14.66 2.78 -3.18
C LYS A 38 13.37 2.62 -3.99
N ILE A 39 12.21 2.57 -3.32
CA ILE A 39 10.91 2.46 -3.98
C ILE A 39 10.66 3.68 -4.89
N LEU A 40 11.00 4.89 -4.42
CA LEU A 40 10.81 6.12 -5.19
C LEU A 40 11.66 6.19 -6.47
N THR A 41 12.72 5.38 -6.59
CA THR A 41 13.53 5.29 -7.82
C THR A 41 12.91 4.44 -8.92
N LEU A 42 11.84 3.68 -8.63
CA LEU A 42 11.22 2.76 -9.59
C LEU A 42 10.48 3.49 -10.74
N PRO A 43 9.56 4.43 -10.48
CA PRO A 43 8.89 5.20 -11.52
C PRO A 43 9.74 6.38 -11.99
N GLU A 44 9.38 6.96 -13.15
CA GLU A 44 9.84 8.31 -13.49
C GLU A 44 9.08 9.34 -12.61
N LEU A 45 9.69 9.73 -11.50
CA LEU A 45 9.16 10.69 -10.53
C LEU A 45 9.74 12.09 -10.78
N ASN A 46 8.85 13.07 -10.95
CA ASN A 46 9.21 14.47 -11.11
C ASN A 46 8.60 15.33 -10.00
N HIS A 47 9.32 16.37 -9.58
CA HIS A 47 8.79 17.36 -8.65
C HIS A 47 8.28 18.61 -9.38
N GLY A 48 7.04 19.01 -9.10
CA GLY A 48 6.44 20.21 -9.68
C GLY A 48 4.95 20.32 -9.42
N GLY A 49 4.39 21.51 -9.68
CA GLY A 49 2.98 21.78 -9.44
C GLY A 49 2.61 21.78 -7.95
N GLY A 50 1.32 21.64 -7.66
CA GLY A 50 0.78 21.65 -6.30
C GLY A 50 -0.07 20.44 -5.93
N ARG A 51 -0.10 19.39 -6.78
CA ARG A 51 -0.85 18.16 -6.55
C ARG A 51 -0.03 16.96 -6.98
N ALA A 52 -0.09 15.89 -6.21
CA ALA A 52 0.46 14.60 -6.60
C ALA A 52 -0.48 13.92 -7.62
N CYS A 53 0.09 13.24 -8.60
CA CYS A 53 -0.65 12.34 -9.49
C CYS A 53 0.27 11.41 -10.29
N TYR A 54 -0.23 10.20 -10.54
CA TYR A 54 0.21 9.34 -11.63
C TYR A 54 -0.52 9.71 -12.94
N THR A 55 0.24 9.85 -14.02
CA THR A 55 -0.29 10.13 -15.37
C THR A 55 -0.07 8.93 -16.30
N PRO A 56 -1.13 8.14 -16.60
CA PRO A 56 -0.99 6.93 -17.41
C PRO A 56 -0.47 7.16 -18.84
N SER A 57 -0.81 8.29 -19.46
CA SER A 57 -0.43 8.57 -20.87
C SER A 57 1.05 8.83 -21.07
N THR A 58 1.75 9.29 -20.02
CA THR A 58 3.19 9.57 -20.04
C THR A 58 3.98 8.62 -19.16
N ASP A 59 3.28 7.71 -18.47
CA ASP A 59 3.81 6.78 -17.48
C ASP A 59 4.69 7.41 -16.39
N ARG A 60 4.27 8.58 -15.89
CA ARG A 60 5.04 9.40 -14.94
C ARG A 60 4.27 9.72 -13.67
N ILE A 61 4.99 9.89 -12.58
CA ILE A 61 4.47 10.42 -11.32
C ILE A 61 4.96 11.86 -11.16
N THR A 62 4.03 12.76 -10.83
CA THR A 62 4.35 14.13 -10.41
C THR A 62 4.06 14.26 -8.92
N MET A 63 4.99 14.83 -8.16
CA MET A 63 4.85 15.13 -6.74
C MET A 63 5.10 16.63 -6.50
N PRO A 64 4.40 17.28 -5.55
CA PRO A 64 4.88 18.54 -4.98
C PRO A 64 6.28 18.36 -4.37
N PRO A 65 7.10 19.41 -4.28
CA PRO A 65 8.41 19.30 -3.62
C PRO A 65 8.25 18.88 -2.15
N ARG A 66 9.26 18.20 -1.59
CA ARG A 66 9.19 17.61 -0.24
C ARG A 66 8.83 18.63 0.85
N ASP A 67 9.33 19.86 0.72
CA ASP A 67 9.08 20.97 1.65
C ASP A 67 7.66 21.55 1.58
N ALA A 68 6.85 21.15 0.59
CA ALA A 68 5.43 21.47 0.52
C ALA A 68 4.55 20.52 1.37
N PHE A 69 5.12 19.41 1.87
CA PHE A 69 4.44 18.49 2.75
C PHE A 69 4.67 18.85 4.22
N GLU A 70 3.71 18.51 5.07
CA GLU A 70 3.76 18.75 6.51
C GLU A 70 4.91 18.01 7.20
N ASN A 71 5.20 16.79 6.74
CA ASN A 71 6.32 15.97 7.15
C ASN A 71 6.68 14.97 6.03
N LEU A 72 7.76 14.19 6.22
CA LEU A 72 8.21 13.21 5.23
C LEU A 72 7.30 11.97 5.17
N ASN A 73 6.64 11.59 6.25
CA ASN A 73 5.67 10.48 6.24
C ASN A 73 4.52 10.77 5.27
N PHE A 74 4.00 11.99 5.25
CA PHE A 74 3.00 12.41 4.27
C PHE A 74 3.55 12.39 2.85
N TYR A 75 4.78 12.85 2.64
CA TYR A 75 5.41 12.80 1.32
C TYR A 75 5.53 11.37 0.81
N TYR A 76 6.05 10.44 1.61
CA TYR A 76 6.20 9.04 1.23
C TYR A 76 4.85 8.33 1.08
N GLY A 77 3.90 8.55 1.99
CA GLY A 77 2.55 7.97 1.89
C GLY A 77 1.85 8.40 0.61
N THR A 78 1.92 9.69 0.24
CA THR A 78 1.38 10.18 -1.04
C THR A 78 2.14 9.60 -2.22
N ALA A 79 3.47 9.52 -2.18
CA ALA A 79 4.24 8.89 -3.25
C ALA A 79 3.86 7.41 -3.44
N TYR A 80 3.67 6.67 -2.35
CA TYR A 80 3.25 5.27 -2.40
C TYR A 80 1.87 5.10 -3.01
N HIS A 81 0.91 5.96 -2.67
CA HIS A 81 -0.41 5.97 -3.31
C HIS A 81 -0.27 6.07 -4.84
N GLU A 82 0.49 7.05 -5.33
CA GLU A 82 0.71 7.23 -6.77
C GLU A 82 1.52 6.08 -7.40
N ILE A 83 2.47 5.48 -6.67
CA ILE A 83 3.23 4.32 -7.11
C ILE A 83 2.32 3.11 -7.26
N ILE A 84 1.36 2.92 -6.34
CA ILE A 84 0.37 1.85 -6.51
C ILE A 84 -0.44 2.10 -7.77
N HIS A 85 -0.94 3.31 -8.03
CA HIS A 85 -1.58 3.63 -9.32
C HIS A 85 -0.67 3.32 -10.52
N TRP A 86 0.61 3.71 -10.44
CA TRP A 86 1.61 3.40 -11.45
C TRP A 86 1.67 1.90 -11.74
N THR A 87 1.69 1.01 -10.74
CA THR A 87 1.68 -0.46 -11.00
C THR A 87 0.48 -0.95 -11.83
N GLY A 88 -0.62 -0.19 -11.90
CA GLY A 88 -1.83 -0.52 -12.65
C GLY A 88 -1.71 -0.39 -14.17
N HIS A 89 -0.65 0.22 -14.69
CA HIS A 89 -0.45 0.43 -16.13
C HIS A 89 -0.51 -0.87 -16.95
N PRO A 90 -0.94 -0.82 -18.23
CA PRO A 90 -1.06 -2.00 -19.10
C PRO A 90 0.20 -2.86 -19.23
N ASP A 91 1.39 -2.26 -19.15
CA ASP A 91 2.67 -2.98 -19.26
C ASP A 91 3.16 -3.58 -17.93
N ARG A 92 2.37 -3.44 -16.85
CA ARG A 92 2.67 -3.96 -15.50
C ARG A 92 1.58 -4.92 -15.04
N LEU A 93 0.75 -4.52 -14.08
CA LEU A 93 -0.32 -5.36 -13.55
C LEU A 93 -1.63 -5.25 -14.34
N ALA A 94 -1.67 -4.34 -15.33
CA ALA A 94 -2.80 -4.15 -16.24
C ALA A 94 -4.15 -4.13 -15.50
N ARG A 95 -4.23 -3.33 -14.43
CA ARG A 95 -5.43 -3.28 -13.60
C ARG A 95 -6.54 -2.57 -14.36
N GLY A 96 -7.61 -3.31 -14.61
CA GLY A 96 -8.87 -2.80 -15.10
C GLY A 96 -10.02 -3.55 -14.43
N PHE A 97 -11.06 -2.83 -14.02
CA PHE A 97 -12.19 -3.43 -13.30
C PHE A 97 -13.43 -3.65 -14.19
N GLY A 98 -13.33 -3.27 -15.47
CA GLY A 98 -14.42 -3.39 -16.44
C GLY A 98 -15.74 -2.83 -15.91
N ASN A 99 -16.83 -3.51 -16.23
CA ASN A 99 -18.18 -3.09 -15.81
C ASN A 99 -18.55 -3.51 -14.38
N ARG A 100 -17.68 -4.23 -13.65
CA ARG A 100 -18.01 -4.77 -12.31
C ARG A 100 -18.39 -3.67 -11.32
N PHE A 101 -17.72 -2.53 -11.40
CA PHE A 101 -17.97 -1.38 -10.54
C PHE A 101 -18.59 -0.19 -11.27
N GLY A 102 -18.82 -0.30 -12.60
CA GLY A 102 -19.39 0.77 -13.42
C GLY A 102 -18.69 2.11 -13.20
N ASP A 103 -19.47 3.15 -12.90
CA ASP A 103 -18.98 4.51 -12.62
C ASP A 103 -18.08 4.58 -11.37
N ASN A 104 -18.13 3.57 -10.49
CA ASN A 104 -17.27 3.48 -9.30
C ASN A 104 -15.94 2.75 -9.56
N ALA A 105 -15.63 2.37 -10.80
CA ALA A 105 -14.37 1.68 -11.11
C ALA A 105 -13.13 2.48 -10.72
N TYR A 106 -13.18 3.81 -10.90
CA TYR A 106 -12.10 4.70 -10.47
C TYR A 106 -11.99 4.77 -8.94
N ALA A 107 -13.12 4.93 -8.24
CA ALA A 107 -13.13 4.89 -6.77
C ALA A 107 -12.63 3.53 -6.24
N PHE A 108 -12.87 2.42 -6.94
CA PHE A 108 -12.30 1.14 -6.57
C PHE A 108 -10.77 1.08 -6.75
N GLU A 109 -10.23 1.73 -7.79
CA GLU A 109 -8.78 1.85 -7.99
C GLU A 109 -8.13 2.68 -6.88
N GLU A 110 -8.77 3.76 -6.44
CA GLU A 110 -8.35 4.57 -5.28
C GLU A 110 -8.31 3.74 -4.00
N LEU A 111 -9.28 2.82 -3.79
CA LEU A 111 -9.25 1.90 -2.65
C LEU A 111 -8.04 0.94 -2.72
N VAL A 112 -7.72 0.46 -3.93
CA VAL A 112 -6.53 -0.39 -4.14
C VAL A 112 -5.25 0.40 -3.85
N ALA A 113 -5.18 1.66 -4.29
CA ALA A 113 -4.06 2.57 -4.04
C ALA A 113 -3.84 2.83 -2.55
N GLU A 114 -4.88 3.16 -1.81
CA GLU A 114 -4.82 3.42 -0.37
C GLU A 114 -4.38 2.19 0.44
N ILE A 115 -4.97 1.02 0.19
CA ILE A 115 -4.57 -0.21 0.87
C ILE A 115 -3.13 -0.58 0.51
N GLY A 116 -2.75 -0.44 -0.77
CA GLY A 116 -1.41 -0.76 -1.23
C GLY A 116 -0.35 0.18 -0.65
N ALA A 117 -0.66 1.47 -0.52
CA ALA A 117 0.22 2.45 0.10
C ALA A 117 0.45 2.13 1.59
N ALA A 118 -0.60 1.71 2.30
CA ALA A 118 -0.47 1.25 3.68
C ALA A 118 0.40 -0.02 3.79
N PHE A 119 0.30 -0.95 2.84
CA PHE A 119 1.18 -2.12 2.79
C PHE A 119 2.64 -1.72 2.55
N LEU A 120 2.93 -0.83 1.60
CA LEU A 120 4.28 -0.32 1.39
C LEU A 120 4.83 0.40 2.63
N GLY A 121 4.01 1.25 3.26
CA GLY A 121 4.37 1.94 4.51
C GLY A 121 4.78 0.98 5.62
N SER A 122 4.04 -0.13 5.78
CA SER A 122 4.38 -1.17 6.76
C SER A 122 5.75 -1.82 6.51
N HIS A 123 6.16 -2.02 5.25
CA HIS A 123 7.46 -2.63 4.92
C HIS A 123 8.62 -1.64 4.99
N THR A 124 8.35 -0.34 4.87
CA THR A 124 9.38 0.71 4.96
C THR A 124 9.34 1.48 6.27
N ALA A 125 8.57 1.03 7.26
CA ALA A 125 8.35 1.74 8.52
C ALA A 125 7.89 3.21 8.36
N ILE A 126 7.12 3.50 7.31
CA ILE A 126 6.44 4.79 7.15
C ILE A 126 5.04 4.64 7.77
N PRO A 127 4.74 5.36 8.85
CA PRO A 127 3.44 5.26 9.51
C PRO A 127 2.33 5.81 8.61
N PHE A 128 1.16 5.18 8.71
CA PHE A 128 -0.06 5.78 8.20
C PHE A 128 -0.53 6.85 9.20
N GLU A 129 -0.56 8.11 8.79
CA GLU A 129 -1.02 9.22 9.63
C GLU A 129 -2.50 9.54 9.35
N GLU A 130 -2.80 10.12 8.19
CA GLU A 130 -4.16 10.51 7.81
C GLU A 130 -4.44 10.22 6.32
N MET A 131 -5.65 9.76 6.03
CA MET A 131 -6.14 9.57 4.67
C MET A 131 -6.40 10.92 3.99
N ARG A 132 -5.72 11.21 2.88
CA ARG A 132 -5.83 12.48 2.16
C ARG A 132 -6.90 12.50 1.05
N HIS A 133 -7.63 11.39 0.86
CA HIS A 133 -8.70 11.27 -0.16
C HIS A 133 -10.08 10.87 0.41
N PRO A 134 -10.62 11.61 1.42
CA PRO A 134 -11.91 11.30 2.02
C PRO A 134 -13.10 11.39 1.05
N GLU A 135 -12.94 12.06 -0.09
CA GLU A 135 -13.96 12.17 -1.14
C GLU A 135 -14.46 10.81 -1.65
N TYR A 136 -13.62 9.75 -1.59
CA TYR A 136 -14.01 8.42 -2.06
C TYR A 136 -14.68 7.56 -1.00
N ILE A 137 -14.71 7.96 0.27
CA ILE A 137 -15.33 7.18 1.35
C ILE A 137 -16.79 6.84 1.03
N ASN A 138 -17.57 7.80 0.52
CA ASN A 138 -18.96 7.55 0.14
C ASN A 138 -19.05 6.52 -0.99
N ALA A 139 -18.20 6.63 -2.01
CA ALA A 139 -18.17 5.68 -3.12
C ALA A 139 -17.75 4.27 -2.66
N TRP A 140 -16.75 4.15 -1.79
CA TRP A 140 -16.36 2.88 -1.19
C TRP A 140 -17.48 2.27 -0.35
N LEU A 141 -18.20 3.05 0.44
CA LEU A 141 -19.36 2.56 1.16
C LEU A 141 -20.45 2.00 0.22
N GLN A 142 -20.68 2.63 -0.94
CA GLN A 142 -21.61 2.09 -1.93
C GLN A 142 -21.10 0.80 -2.56
N ILE A 143 -19.81 0.74 -2.93
CA ILE A 143 -19.16 -0.47 -3.44
C ILE A 143 -19.32 -1.62 -2.45
N MET A 144 -18.99 -1.41 -1.17
CA MET A 144 -19.03 -2.46 -0.14
C MET A 144 -20.45 -2.93 0.17
N LYS A 145 -21.45 -2.05 0.08
CA LYS A 145 -22.87 -2.43 0.21
C LYS A 145 -23.35 -3.26 -0.98
N GLY A 146 -22.86 -2.96 -2.18
CA GLY A 146 -23.23 -3.67 -3.41
C GLY A 146 -22.51 -5.00 -3.62
N ASP A 147 -21.29 -5.14 -3.10
CA ASP A 147 -20.45 -6.32 -3.27
C ASP A 147 -19.66 -6.64 -1.98
N ASN A 148 -20.12 -7.65 -1.23
CA ASN A 148 -19.46 -8.09 0.00
C ASN A 148 -18.07 -8.73 -0.21
N LYS A 149 -17.66 -8.97 -1.46
CA LYS A 149 -16.33 -9.44 -1.83
C LYS A 149 -15.42 -8.32 -2.32
N ALA A 150 -15.91 -7.08 -2.40
CA ALA A 150 -15.15 -5.95 -2.89
C ALA A 150 -13.89 -5.70 -2.06
N ILE A 151 -13.99 -5.70 -0.73
CA ILE A 151 -12.83 -5.49 0.15
C ILE A 151 -11.75 -6.55 -0.03
N PHE A 152 -12.13 -7.83 -0.14
CA PHE A 152 -11.19 -8.92 -0.38
C PHE A 152 -10.55 -8.80 -1.77
N THR A 153 -11.30 -8.34 -2.77
CA THR A 153 -10.78 -8.08 -4.10
C THR A 153 -9.77 -6.92 -4.07
N ALA A 154 -10.11 -5.82 -3.40
CA ALA A 154 -9.26 -4.65 -3.30
C ALA A 154 -7.96 -4.99 -2.57
N ALA A 155 -8.05 -5.65 -1.42
CA ALA A 155 -6.90 -6.10 -0.65
C ALA A 155 -6.00 -7.06 -1.44
N ALA A 156 -6.58 -8.03 -2.18
CA ALA A 156 -5.79 -8.92 -3.02
C ALA A 156 -5.07 -8.18 -4.17
N LYS A 157 -5.71 -7.17 -4.77
CA LYS A 157 -5.10 -6.34 -5.82
C LYS A 157 -4.03 -5.41 -5.25
N ALA A 158 -4.24 -4.85 -4.07
CA ALA A 158 -3.28 -4.04 -3.34
C ALA A 158 -2.05 -4.85 -2.94
N GLN A 159 -2.23 -6.08 -2.45
CA GLN A 159 -1.12 -6.98 -2.15
C GLN A 159 -0.27 -7.26 -3.39
N LEU A 160 -0.89 -7.63 -4.52
CA LEU A 160 -0.16 -7.84 -5.77
C LEU A 160 0.61 -6.59 -6.25
N ALA A 161 0.07 -5.40 -6.00
CA ALA A 161 0.74 -4.14 -6.31
C ALA A 161 1.93 -3.87 -5.38
N ALA A 162 1.75 -4.05 -4.08
CA ALA A 162 2.81 -3.90 -3.10
C ALA A 162 3.94 -4.92 -3.33
N ASP A 163 3.61 -6.20 -3.53
CA ASP A 163 4.57 -7.27 -3.83
C ASP A 163 5.40 -6.93 -5.08
N PHE A 164 4.74 -6.44 -6.13
CA PHE A 164 5.42 -6.01 -7.36
C PHE A 164 6.44 -4.89 -7.10
N VAL A 165 6.08 -3.90 -6.28
CA VAL A 165 6.96 -2.78 -5.93
C VAL A 165 8.13 -3.25 -5.06
N LEU A 166 7.85 -4.05 -4.04
CA LEU A 166 8.85 -4.57 -3.10
C LEU A 166 9.87 -5.47 -3.82
N ASP A 167 9.41 -6.38 -4.67
CA ASP A 167 10.28 -7.23 -5.51
C ASP A 167 11.18 -6.39 -6.41
N ARG A 168 10.61 -5.37 -7.09
CA ARG A 168 11.39 -4.47 -7.96
C ARG A 168 12.38 -3.59 -7.20
N ALA A 169 12.08 -3.22 -5.96
CA ALA A 169 12.98 -2.48 -5.09
C ALA A 169 14.04 -3.39 -4.43
N GLY A 170 13.95 -4.72 -4.59
CA GLY A 170 14.82 -5.67 -3.90
C GLY A 170 14.59 -5.71 -2.39
N ILE A 171 13.40 -5.32 -1.94
CA ILE A 171 12.97 -5.33 -0.54
C ILE A 171 12.18 -6.61 -0.33
N THR A 172 12.88 -7.74 -0.26
CA THR A 172 12.27 -9.01 0.08
C THR A 172 12.35 -9.20 1.59
N ASP A 173 11.21 -9.33 2.25
CA ASP A 173 11.19 -9.85 3.60
C ASP A 173 11.93 -11.19 3.63
N HIS A 174 12.75 -11.37 4.66
CA HIS A 174 13.36 -12.66 5.00
C HIS A 174 12.26 -13.64 5.48
N LEU A 175 11.32 -14.00 4.60
CA LEU A 175 10.29 -15.01 4.85
C LEU A 175 10.86 -16.44 4.94
N ASP A 176 12.16 -16.60 4.70
CA ASP A 176 12.89 -17.87 4.89
C ASP A 176 13.30 -18.11 6.36
N ALA A 177 13.03 -17.17 7.28
CA ALA A 177 13.18 -17.45 8.70
C ALA A 177 12.07 -18.45 9.13
N PRO A 178 12.42 -19.67 9.56
CA PRO A 178 11.41 -20.64 9.96
C PRO A 178 10.58 -20.07 11.12
N LEU A 179 9.26 -20.07 10.95
CA LEU A 179 8.33 -19.70 12.03
C LEU A 179 8.67 -20.54 13.27
N PRO A 180 8.76 -19.93 14.47
CA PRO A 180 9.05 -20.68 15.67
C PRO A 180 8.00 -21.78 15.84
N VAL A 181 8.48 -23.01 16.06
CA VAL A 181 7.62 -24.18 16.26
C VAL A 181 6.80 -23.94 17.52
N ALA A 182 5.49 -23.85 17.38
CA ALA A 182 4.59 -23.78 18.53
C ALA A 182 4.73 -25.07 19.35
N ALA A 183 5.08 -24.94 20.64
CA ALA A 183 5.16 -26.02 21.61
C ALA A 183 3.79 -26.41 22.17
#